data_AF-A0A1A7ZZF3-F1
#
_entry.id   AF-A0A1A7ZZF3-F1
#
_cell.length_a   1.000
_cell.length_b   1.000
_cell.length_c   1.000
_cell.angle_alpha   90.00
_cell.angle_beta   90.00
_cell.angle_gamma   90.00
#
_symmetry.space_group_name_H-M   'P 1'
#
loop_
_entity.id
_entity.type
_entity.pdbx_description
1 polymer ?
#
loop_
_entity_poly.entity_id
_entity_poly.type
_entity_poly.pdbx_seq_one_letter_code
_entity_poly.pdbx_strand_id
1 'polypeptide(L)'
;LIYVLNQDTIKQKNITERSLQNCVKVGISVNVGVPDAANAEAHVKPKYCDKFNPKDTEISDGKAMVDKVMTSVRGGTLLAASAMKTQLNTEGTMSLKTYQDWAHSITEEPALLYSEPEPIYMLVPLDLPSANTRISNLKRAIEEYVAEYNKCKCKPCQNGGTLALLDGKCICMCPNLFEGQACQNFKSDKAKSPASRPAVIQVGNWSCWSAWSSCSGGKRTRSRRCNMDGLTDASCRGDTTSEG
;
A
#
# COMPACT_ATOMS: atom_id res chain seq x y z
N LEU A 1 -10.64 -1.05 2.79
CA LEU A 1 -10.38 -1.30 4.22
C LEU A 1 -9.22 -2.28 4.33
N ILE A 2 -8.34 -2.12 5.31
CA ILE A 2 -7.23 -3.04 5.56
C ILE A 2 -7.30 -3.43 7.04
N TYR A 3 -7.51 -4.72 7.32
CA TYR A 3 -7.53 -5.26 8.68
C TYR A 3 -6.13 -5.76 9.05
N VAL A 4 -5.56 -5.20 10.11
CA VAL A 4 -4.31 -5.66 10.73
C VAL A 4 -4.69 -6.67 11.80
N LEU A 5 -4.18 -7.88 11.69
CA LEU A 5 -4.61 -9.02 12.50
C LEU A 5 -3.46 -9.59 13.30
N ASN A 6 -3.76 -10.02 14.53
CA ASN A 6 -2.80 -10.72 15.37
C ASN A 6 -2.68 -12.19 14.92
N GLN A 7 -1.53 -12.54 14.34
CA GLN A 7 -1.25 -13.90 13.86
C GLN A 7 -1.19 -14.93 14.99
N ASP A 8 -0.77 -14.55 16.18
CA ASP A 8 -0.62 -15.44 17.33
C ASP A 8 -2.00 -15.82 17.88
N THR A 9 -2.92 -14.85 17.97
CA THR A 9 -4.34 -15.09 18.29
C THR A 9 -5.02 -15.96 17.23
N ILE A 10 -4.75 -15.72 15.94
CA ILE A 10 -5.29 -16.55 14.83
C ILE A 10 -4.85 -18.01 14.97
N LYS A 11 -3.57 -18.24 15.26
CA LYS A 11 -3.00 -19.58 15.47
C LYS A 11 -3.61 -20.27 16.68
N GLN A 12 -3.70 -19.57 17.82
CA GLN A 12 -4.29 -20.10 19.05
C GLN A 12 -5.76 -20.52 18.85
N LYS A 13 -6.55 -19.72 18.13
CA LYS A 13 -7.96 -20.02 17.84
C LYS A 13 -8.15 -21.02 16.67
N ASN A 14 -7.06 -21.51 16.07
CA ASN A 14 -7.05 -22.43 14.93
C ASN A 14 -7.94 -21.95 13.76
N ILE A 15 -7.79 -20.67 13.40
CA ILE A 15 -8.56 -20.03 12.33
C ILE A 15 -7.74 -20.05 11.03
N THR A 16 -8.31 -20.55 9.95
CA THR A 16 -7.65 -20.54 8.64
C THR A 16 -7.81 -19.20 7.95
N GLU A 17 -6.86 -18.82 7.10
CA GLU A 17 -6.92 -17.58 6.31
C GLU A 17 -8.20 -17.49 5.47
N ARG A 18 -8.63 -18.61 4.86
CA ARG A 18 -9.88 -18.67 4.08
C ARG A 18 -11.10 -18.45 4.97
N SER A 19 -11.16 -19.07 6.16
CA SER A 19 -12.26 -18.87 7.11
C SER A 19 -12.33 -17.41 7.57
N LEU A 20 -11.17 -16.83 7.87
CA LEU A 20 -11.02 -15.44 8.26
C LEU A 20 -11.50 -14.47 7.15
N GLN A 21 -11.05 -14.66 5.91
CA GLN A 21 -11.49 -13.86 4.76
C GLN A 21 -13.01 -13.94 4.57
N ASN A 22 -13.58 -15.15 4.67
CA ASN A 22 -15.02 -15.35 4.58
C ASN A 22 -15.76 -14.64 5.72
N CYS A 23 -15.28 -14.73 6.96
CA CYS A 23 -15.93 -14.08 8.09
C CYS A 23 -15.84 -12.55 8.06
N VAL A 24 -14.74 -12.00 7.57
CA VAL A 24 -14.63 -10.55 7.31
C VAL A 24 -15.62 -10.13 6.23
N LYS A 25 -15.69 -10.87 5.11
CA LYS A 25 -16.62 -10.60 4.02
C LYS A 25 -18.08 -10.63 4.50
N VAL A 26 -18.47 -11.70 5.19
CA VAL A 26 -19.82 -11.85 5.73
C VAL A 26 -20.13 -10.77 6.76
N GLY A 27 -19.20 -10.42 7.64
CA GLY A 27 -19.38 -9.35 8.62
C GLY A 27 -19.63 -8.00 7.93
N ILE A 28 -18.92 -7.70 6.84
CA ILE A 28 -19.16 -6.49 6.05
C ILE A 28 -20.54 -6.57 5.37
N SER A 29 -20.86 -7.67 4.68
CA SER A 29 -22.14 -7.83 3.97
C SER A 29 -23.35 -7.72 4.90
N VAL A 30 -23.31 -8.39 6.06
CA VAL A 30 -24.36 -8.33 7.08
C VAL A 30 -24.50 -6.92 7.65
N ASN A 31 -23.38 -6.28 8.03
CA ASN A 31 -23.46 -4.98 8.66
C ASN A 31 -23.82 -3.86 7.67
N VAL A 32 -23.52 -4.03 6.38
CA VAL A 32 -23.77 -3.06 5.31
C VAL A 32 -25.04 -3.42 4.50
N GLY A 33 -25.76 -4.48 4.86
CA GLY A 33 -27.01 -4.89 4.22
C GLY A 33 -26.89 -5.22 2.73
N VAL A 34 -25.70 -5.64 2.28
CA VAL A 34 -25.46 -6.04 0.89
C VAL A 34 -25.77 -7.53 0.76
N PRO A 35 -26.72 -7.95 -0.10
CA PRO A 35 -26.94 -9.36 -0.33
C PRO A 35 -25.70 -9.97 -0.99
N ASP A 36 -25.01 -10.86 -0.29
CA ASP A 36 -24.03 -11.73 -0.92
C ASP A 36 -24.81 -12.88 -1.60
N ALA A 37 -24.43 -13.26 -2.81
CA ALA A 37 -25.15 -14.23 -3.68
C ALA A 37 -25.18 -15.68 -3.14
N ALA A 38 -24.87 -15.89 -1.87
CA ALA A 38 -24.96 -17.17 -1.18
C ALA A 38 -25.97 -17.03 -0.02
N ASN A 39 -27.22 -17.34 -0.36
CA ASN A 39 -28.40 -17.46 0.51
C ASN A 39 -29.04 -16.14 0.94
N ALA A 40 -30.03 -15.76 0.14
CA ALA A 40 -31.16 -14.99 0.59
C ALA A 40 -31.78 -15.62 1.86
N GLU A 41 -32.29 -14.74 2.71
CA GLU A 41 -33.01 -15.01 3.97
C GLU A 41 -32.11 -15.19 5.20
N ALA A 42 -31.96 -14.06 5.90
CA ALA A 42 -31.35 -13.83 7.21
C ALA A 42 -29.90 -13.31 7.18
N HIS A 43 -29.75 -12.09 7.70
CA HIS A 43 -28.50 -11.38 8.03
C HIS A 43 -27.73 -12.09 9.16
N VAL A 44 -27.62 -13.42 9.09
CA VAL A 44 -27.14 -14.25 10.20
C VAL A 44 -25.70 -14.61 9.95
N LYS A 45 -24.84 -14.13 10.85
CA LYS A 45 -23.44 -14.53 10.95
C LYS A 45 -23.37 -16.06 11.05
N PRO A 46 -22.70 -16.76 10.12
CA PRO A 46 -22.55 -18.20 10.20
C PRO A 46 -21.86 -18.60 11.51
N LYS A 47 -22.32 -19.69 12.14
CA LYS A 47 -21.76 -20.16 13.42
C LYS A 47 -20.25 -20.38 13.40
N TYR A 48 -19.67 -20.74 12.25
CA TYR A 48 -18.22 -20.90 12.13
C TYR A 48 -17.45 -19.59 12.30
N CYS A 49 -18.11 -18.44 12.10
CA CYS A 49 -17.55 -17.11 12.35
C CYS A 49 -17.69 -16.67 13.81
N ASP A 50 -18.33 -17.43 14.69
CA ASP A 50 -18.40 -17.09 16.12
C ASP A 50 -17.02 -17.03 16.76
N LYS A 51 -16.06 -17.81 16.23
CA LYS A 51 -14.64 -17.74 16.61
C LYS A 51 -13.95 -16.43 16.23
N PHE A 52 -14.52 -15.70 15.27
CA PHE A 52 -14.06 -14.39 14.82
C PHE A 52 -14.91 -13.30 15.48
N ASN A 53 -14.36 -12.61 16.47
CA ASN A 53 -14.98 -11.42 17.04
C ASN A 53 -14.02 -10.23 16.93
N PRO A 54 -14.32 -9.23 16.08
CA PRO A 54 -13.56 -7.98 16.01
C PRO A 54 -13.55 -7.22 17.34
N LYS A 55 -14.59 -7.44 18.17
CA LYS A 55 -14.84 -6.76 19.43
C LYS A 55 -14.41 -7.58 20.67
N ASP A 56 -13.67 -8.69 20.51
CA ASP A 56 -13.10 -9.41 21.67
C ASP A 56 -12.01 -8.53 22.31
N THR A 57 -12.46 -7.67 23.21
CA THR A 57 -11.68 -6.79 24.07
C THR A 57 -11.16 -7.59 25.27
N GLU A 58 -9.97 -8.17 25.15
CA GLU A 58 -8.98 -7.94 26.21
C GLU A 58 -8.15 -6.75 25.73
N ILE A 59 -8.56 -5.54 26.15
CA ILE A 59 -7.84 -4.28 25.88
C ILE A 59 -6.47 -4.26 26.59
N SER A 60 -6.15 -5.27 27.39
CA SER A 60 -4.81 -5.50 27.93
C SER A 60 -4.01 -6.47 27.05
N ASP A 61 -2.83 -6.02 26.61
CA ASP A 61 -1.70 -6.83 26.12
C ASP A 61 -1.83 -7.48 24.73
N GLY A 62 -2.38 -6.78 23.74
CA GLY A 62 -2.18 -7.13 22.32
C GLY A 62 -2.80 -8.47 21.89
N LYS A 63 -3.70 -9.06 22.67
CA LYS A 63 -4.34 -10.35 22.36
C LYS A 63 -5.55 -10.25 21.42
N ALA A 64 -6.01 -9.04 21.10
CA ALA A 64 -7.13 -8.82 20.19
C ALA A 64 -6.84 -9.44 18.81
N MET A 65 -7.85 -10.09 18.22
CA MET A 65 -7.69 -10.74 16.91
C MET A 65 -7.53 -9.72 15.78
N VAL A 66 -8.26 -8.59 15.86
CA VAL A 66 -8.09 -7.41 15.02
C VAL A 66 -7.34 -6.37 15.84
N ASP A 67 -6.10 -6.11 15.47
CA ASP A 67 -5.23 -5.15 16.16
C ASP A 67 -5.55 -3.72 15.73
N LYS A 68 -5.78 -3.52 14.42
CA LYS A 68 -6.10 -2.20 13.85
C LYS A 68 -6.87 -2.33 12.54
N VAL A 69 -7.79 -1.40 12.30
CA VAL A 69 -8.38 -1.21 10.96
C VAL A 69 -7.79 0.05 10.34
N MET A 70 -7.13 -0.11 9.19
CA MET A 70 -6.66 1.01 8.39
C MET A 70 -7.69 1.31 7.30
N THR A 71 -8.13 2.56 7.27
CA THR A 71 -9.19 3.03 6.40
C THR A 71 -8.64 3.95 5.32
N SER A 72 -9.05 3.71 4.08
CA SER A 72 -8.84 4.61 2.94
C SER A 72 -10.20 4.83 2.31
N VAL A 73 -10.92 5.83 2.82
CA VAL A 73 -12.23 6.25 2.31
C VAL A 73 -11.98 7.41 1.35
N ARG A 74 -12.56 7.34 0.15
CA ARG A 74 -12.46 8.38 -0.88
C ARG A 74 -13.87 8.75 -1.34
N GLY A 75 -14.15 10.05 -1.41
CA GLY A 75 -15.47 10.58 -1.77
C GLY A 75 -16.45 10.56 -0.59
N GLY A 76 -17.60 11.18 -0.82
CA GLY A 76 -18.58 11.52 0.21
C GLY A 76 -18.19 12.79 0.97
N THR A 77 -19.16 13.37 1.67
CA THR A 77 -18.94 14.58 2.44
C THR A 77 -17.93 14.34 3.56
N LEU A 78 -17.19 15.39 3.94
CA LEU A 78 -16.21 15.30 5.04
C LEU A 78 -16.83 14.71 6.33
N LEU A 79 -18.07 15.09 6.65
CA LEU A 79 -18.79 14.57 7.82
C LEU A 79 -19.07 13.07 7.70
N ALA A 80 -19.62 12.62 6.57
CA ALA A 80 -19.96 11.21 6.40
C ALA A 80 -18.70 10.31 6.30
N ALA A 81 -17.68 10.75 5.56
CA ALA A 81 -16.42 10.01 5.44
C ALA A 81 -15.64 9.95 6.77
N SER A 82 -15.65 11.02 7.57
CA SER A 82 -15.04 11.01 8.90
C SER A 82 -15.81 10.16 9.91
N ALA A 83 -17.15 10.15 9.85
CA ALA A 83 -17.98 9.24 10.65
C ALA A 83 -17.67 7.77 10.33
N MET A 84 -17.58 7.39 9.06
CA MET A 84 -17.15 6.05 8.64
C MET A 84 -15.77 5.70 9.19
N LYS A 85 -14.79 6.59 8.99
CA LYS A 85 -13.42 6.38 9.45
C LYS A 85 -13.37 6.18 10.96
N THR A 86 -14.13 6.97 11.71
CA THR A 86 -14.21 6.89 13.17
C THR A 86 -14.80 5.56 13.60
N GLN A 87 -15.96 5.18 13.07
CA GLN A 87 -16.63 3.93 13.41
C GLN A 87 -15.77 2.69 13.12
N LEU A 88 -15.09 2.66 11.98
CA LEU A 88 -14.19 1.55 11.63
C LEU A 88 -12.97 1.46 12.53
N ASN A 89 -12.41 2.61 12.93
CA ASN A 89 -11.24 2.64 13.79
C ASN A 89 -11.59 2.22 15.23
N THR A 90 -12.80 2.52 15.72
CA THR A 90 -13.21 2.24 17.10
C THR A 90 -13.91 0.89 17.24
N GLU A 91 -14.79 0.53 16.32
CA GLU A 91 -15.62 -0.67 16.40
C GLU A 91 -15.11 -1.83 15.55
N GLY A 92 -14.20 -1.57 14.60
CA GLY A 92 -13.73 -2.56 13.61
C GLY A 92 -14.77 -2.95 12.56
N THR A 93 -16.00 -2.44 12.66
CA THR A 93 -17.15 -2.78 11.81
C THR A 93 -17.89 -1.53 11.35
N MET A 94 -18.49 -1.58 10.17
CA MET A 94 -19.29 -0.47 9.59
C MET A 94 -20.78 -0.74 9.79
N SER A 95 -21.56 0.20 10.32
CA SER A 95 -23.02 0.04 10.39
C SER A 95 -23.71 0.36 9.06
N LEU A 96 -24.87 -0.24 8.81
CA LEU A 96 -25.68 -0.03 7.60
C LEU A 96 -26.02 1.45 7.44
N LYS A 97 -26.46 2.09 8.53
CA LYS A 97 -26.82 3.50 8.54
C LYS A 97 -25.63 4.38 8.13
N THR A 98 -24.47 4.20 8.76
CA THR A 98 -23.27 4.98 8.46
C THR A 98 -22.80 4.77 7.03
N TYR A 99 -22.90 3.54 6.51
CA TYR A 99 -22.59 3.27 5.10
C TYR A 99 -23.57 3.96 4.15
N GLN A 100 -24.89 3.89 4.41
CA GLN A 100 -25.91 4.52 3.59
C GLN A 100 -25.77 6.05 3.59
N ASP A 101 -25.58 6.65 4.77
CA ASP A 101 -25.37 8.10 4.92
C ASP A 101 -24.15 8.55 4.10
N TRP A 102 -23.05 7.79 4.13
CA TRP A 102 -21.90 8.05 3.26
C TRP A 102 -22.19 7.82 1.78
N ALA A 103 -22.80 6.70 1.42
CA ALA A 103 -23.11 6.37 0.03
C ALA A 103 -23.99 7.44 -0.63
N HIS A 104 -24.99 7.95 0.10
CA HIS A 104 -25.81 9.08 -0.34
C HIS A 104 -25.00 10.36 -0.50
N SER A 105 -24.00 10.60 0.35
CA SER A 105 -23.18 11.80 0.26
C SER A 105 -22.22 11.83 -0.94
N ILE A 106 -21.97 10.69 -1.60
CA ILE A 106 -21.08 10.60 -2.77
C ILE A 106 -21.62 11.38 -3.97
N THR A 107 -22.95 11.46 -4.12
CA THR A 107 -23.56 12.22 -5.22
C THR A 107 -23.26 13.71 -5.13
N GLU A 108 -23.16 14.22 -3.90
CA GLU A 108 -22.85 15.62 -3.62
C GLU A 108 -21.34 15.89 -3.71
N GLU A 109 -20.52 15.00 -3.12
CA GLU A 109 -19.07 15.15 -3.06
C GLU A 109 -18.34 13.89 -3.59
N PRO A 110 -18.28 13.69 -4.92
CA PRO A 110 -17.58 12.56 -5.50
C PRO A 110 -16.05 12.71 -5.38
N ALA A 111 -15.34 11.59 -5.43
CA ALA A 111 -13.88 11.59 -5.55
C ALA A 111 -13.42 10.89 -6.82
N LEU A 112 -12.40 11.46 -7.45
CA LEU A 112 -11.70 10.83 -8.56
C LEU A 112 -10.95 9.59 -8.07
N LEU A 113 -11.41 8.40 -8.45
CA LEU A 113 -10.80 7.13 -8.03
C LEU A 113 -9.62 6.73 -8.91
N TYR A 114 -9.81 6.86 -10.22
CA TYR A 114 -8.84 6.50 -11.24
C TYR A 114 -8.79 7.61 -12.28
N SER A 115 -7.59 8.02 -12.62
CA SER A 115 -7.32 8.89 -13.76
C SER A 115 -6.02 8.46 -14.41
N GLU A 116 -5.96 8.62 -15.73
CA GLU A 116 -4.72 8.48 -16.47
C GLU A 116 -3.99 9.82 -16.41
N PRO A 117 -2.77 9.88 -15.84
CA PRO A 117 -2.07 11.14 -15.66
C PRO A 117 -1.37 11.56 -16.96
N GLU A 118 -1.59 12.81 -17.36
CA GLU A 118 -0.76 13.48 -18.37
C GLU A 118 0.26 14.42 -17.72
N PRO A 119 1.42 14.67 -18.36
CA PRO A 119 2.40 15.60 -17.83
C PRO A 119 1.86 17.02 -17.72
N ILE A 120 1.93 17.61 -16.53
CA ILE A 120 1.36 18.93 -16.23
C ILE A 120 1.92 20.06 -17.11
N TYR A 121 3.14 19.91 -17.65
CA TYR A 121 3.71 20.91 -18.57
C TYR A 121 2.96 21.06 -19.89
N MET A 122 2.10 20.10 -20.25
CA MET A 122 1.24 20.18 -21.43
C MET A 122 0.12 21.22 -21.26
N LEU A 123 -0.15 21.65 -20.03
CA LEU A 123 -1.16 22.66 -19.73
C LEU A 123 -0.65 24.10 -19.90
N VAL A 124 0.63 24.31 -20.26
CA VAL A 124 1.16 25.66 -20.51
C VAL A 124 0.60 26.19 -21.84
N PRO A 125 -0.19 27.28 -21.85
CA PRO A 125 -0.77 27.82 -23.07
C PRO A 125 0.31 28.31 -24.04
N LEU A 126 0.16 28.01 -25.33
CA LEU A 126 1.16 28.35 -26.36
C LEU A 126 1.20 29.84 -26.71
N ASP A 127 0.13 30.57 -26.42
CA ASP A 127 -0.01 32.03 -26.59
C ASP A 127 0.63 32.84 -25.45
N LEU A 128 1.01 32.17 -24.35
CA LEU A 128 1.67 32.81 -23.23
C LEU A 128 3.08 33.31 -23.64
N PRO A 129 3.51 34.51 -23.20
CA PRO A 129 4.85 34.99 -23.48
C PRO A 129 5.93 34.00 -23.00
N SER A 130 6.82 33.63 -23.93
CA SER A 130 7.87 32.63 -23.70
C SER A 130 7.37 31.23 -23.32
N ALA A 131 6.21 30.79 -23.83
CA ALA A 131 5.62 29.48 -23.55
C ALA A 131 6.62 28.32 -23.70
N ASN A 132 7.34 28.26 -24.83
CA ASN A 132 8.34 27.21 -25.09
C ASN A 132 9.44 27.16 -24.02
N THR A 133 9.96 28.32 -23.61
CA THR A 133 10.97 28.42 -22.55
C THR A 133 10.43 27.93 -21.22
N ARG A 134 9.18 28.29 -20.88
CA ARG A 134 8.51 27.84 -19.65
C ARG A 134 8.29 26.33 -19.66
N ILE A 135 7.82 25.76 -20.77
CA ILE A 135 7.65 24.30 -20.94
C ILE A 135 8.99 23.59 -20.74
N SER A 136 10.06 24.05 -21.39
CA SER A 136 11.39 23.46 -21.26
C SER A 136 11.91 23.53 -19.82
N ASN A 137 11.72 24.67 -19.15
CA ASN A 137 12.11 24.84 -17.76
C ASN A 137 11.29 23.94 -16.82
N LEU A 138 10.00 23.79 -17.05
CA LEU A 138 9.12 22.95 -16.24
C LEU A 138 9.46 21.46 -16.41
N LYS A 139 9.74 21.00 -17.64
CA LYS A 139 10.27 19.65 -17.88
C LYS A 139 11.53 19.38 -17.05
N ARG A 140 12.50 20.30 -17.10
CA ARG A 140 13.75 20.20 -16.32
C ARG A 140 13.48 20.18 -14.81
N ALA A 141 12.66 21.10 -14.30
CA ALA A 141 12.35 21.19 -12.88
C ALA A 141 11.65 19.92 -12.35
N ILE A 142 10.75 19.33 -13.15
CA ILE A 142 10.09 18.05 -12.81
C ILE A 142 11.12 16.91 -12.77
N GLU A 143 12.03 16.84 -13.74
CA GLU A 143 13.10 15.83 -13.73
C GLU A 143 13.99 15.95 -12.48
N GLU A 144 14.36 17.17 -12.09
CA GLU A 144 15.15 17.46 -10.89
C GLU A 144 14.39 17.10 -9.60
N TYR A 145 13.11 17.49 -9.49
CA TYR A 145 12.25 17.14 -8.36
C TYR A 145 12.10 15.63 -8.20
N VAL A 146 11.83 14.90 -9.28
CA VAL A 146 11.71 13.43 -9.26
C VAL A 146 13.04 12.79 -8.86
N ALA A 147 14.18 13.34 -9.29
CA ALA A 147 15.50 12.86 -8.89
C ALA A 147 15.80 13.13 -7.41
N GLU A 148 15.31 14.24 -6.87
CA GLU A 148 15.48 14.60 -5.46
C GLU A 148 14.73 13.64 -4.53
N TYR A 149 13.48 13.33 -4.84
CA TYR A 149 12.62 12.46 -4.02
C TYR A 149 12.58 11.01 -4.51
N ASN A 150 13.66 10.55 -5.13
CA ASN A 150 13.75 9.19 -5.63
C ASN A 150 14.29 8.22 -4.57
N LYS A 151 13.68 7.03 -4.48
CA LYS A 151 14.17 5.93 -3.63
C LYS A 151 15.57 5.43 -3.99
N CYS A 152 16.14 5.86 -5.11
CA CYS A 152 17.50 5.51 -5.53
C CYS A 152 18.60 5.91 -4.54
N LYS A 153 18.31 6.86 -3.64
CA LYS A 153 19.19 7.30 -2.56
C LYS A 153 19.22 6.32 -1.38
N CYS A 154 18.32 5.35 -1.36
CA CYS A 154 18.19 4.37 -0.28
C CYS A 154 18.97 3.09 -0.57
N LYS A 155 19.35 2.39 0.51
CA LYS A 155 19.86 1.01 0.42
C LYS A 155 18.70 0.03 0.14
N PRO A 156 18.96 -1.10 -0.53
CA PRO A 156 17.93 -2.10 -0.76
C PRO A 156 17.50 -2.79 0.55
N CYS A 157 16.29 -3.34 0.55
CA CYS A 157 15.74 -4.10 1.68
C CYS A 157 16.13 -5.58 1.56
N GLN A 158 16.30 -6.26 2.70
CA GLN A 158 16.60 -7.69 2.72
C GLN A 158 15.34 -8.54 2.59
N ASN A 159 15.57 -9.82 2.28
CA ASN A 159 14.58 -10.88 2.29
C ASN A 159 13.32 -10.58 1.44
N GLY A 160 13.51 -9.97 0.27
CA GLY A 160 12.42 -9.60 -0.62
C GLY A 160 11.55 -8.43 -0.13
N GLY A 161 12.05 -7.64 0.83
CA GLY A 161 11.41 -6.41 1.27
C GLY A 161 11.21 -5.40 0.16
N THR A 162 10.08 -4.70 0.18
CA THR A 162 9.79 -3.64 -0.80
C THR A 162 10.23 -2.29 -0.25
N LEU A 163 11.18 -1.66 -0.93
CA LEU A 163 11.72 -0.35 -0.57
C LEU A 163 10.78 0.79 -1.00
N ALA A 164 10.49 1.70 -0.06
CA ALA A 164 9.77 2.94 -0.27
C ALA A 164 10.55 4.13 0.32
N LEU A 165 10.33 5.32 -0.23
CA LEU A 165 10.76 6.59 0.36
C LEU A 165 9.51 7.34 0.80
N LEU A 166 9.42 7.65 2.10
CA LEU A 166 8.29 8.35 2.70
C LEU A 166 8.83 9.43 3.62
N ASP A 167 8.42 10.69 3.38
CA ASP A 167 8.85 11.88 4.14
C ASP A 167 10.38 11.98 4.30
N GLY A 168 11.12 11.70 3.21
CA GLY A 168 12.59 11.72 3.20
C GLY A 168 13.26 10.54 3.91
N LYS A 169 12.50 9.58 4.44
CA LYS A 169 13.03 8.38 5.11
C LYS A 169 12.86 7.15 4.23
N CYS A 170 13.91 6.33 4.18
CA CYS A 170 13.87 5.02 3.53
C CYS A 170 13.16 4.02 4.45
N ILE A 171 12.08 3.40 3.96
CA ILE A 171 11.26 2.45 4.70
C ILE A 171 11.21 1.13 3.93
N CYS A 172 11.43 0.02 4.63
CA CYS A 172 11.28 -1.32 4.08
C CYS A 172 9.95 -1.93 4.50
N MET A 173 9.09 -2.23 3.53
CA MET A 173 7.87 -3.00 3.74
C MET A 173 8.20 -4.49 3.69
N CYS A 174 8.12 -5.15 4.84
CA CYS A 174 8.58 -6.53 4.99
C CYS A 174 7.53 -7.57 4.60
N PRO A 175 7.94 -8.68 3.97
CA PRO A 175 7.06 -9.84 3.82
C PRO A 175 6.68 -10.41 5.19
N ASN A 176 5.59 -11.16 5.22
CA ASN A 176 4.94 -11.62 6.46
C ASN A 176 5.85 -12.42 7.42
N LEU A 177 6.89 -13.08 6.92
CA LEU A 177 7.82 -13.90 7.73
C LEU A 177 9.11 -13.16 8.14
N PHE A 178 9.23 -11.88 7.81
CA PHE A 178 10.41 -11.09 8.14
C PHE A 178 10.04 -9.83 8.91
N GLU A 179 11.01 -9.25 9.60
CA GLU A 179 10.89 -8.02 10.37
C GLU A 179 12.23 -7.32 10.57
N GLY A 180 12.21 -6.23 11.33
CA GLY A 180 13.35 -5.33 11.50
C GLY A 180 13.35 -4.21 10.46
N GLN A 181 14.18 -3.20 10.70
CA GLN A 181 14.21 -1.97 9.89
C GLN A 181 14.48 -2.20 8.40
N ALA A 182 15.24 -3.25 8.07
CA ALA A 182 15.57 -3.64 6.70
C ALA A 182 15.01 -5.02 6.33
N CYS A 183 14.04 -5.55 7.09
CA CYS A 183 13.49 -6.90 6.94
C CYS A 183 14.52 -8.02 7.13
N GLN A 184 15.58 -7.77 7.90
CA GLN A 184 16.71 -8.68 8.06
C GLN A 184 16.43 -9.88 8.98
N ASN A 185 15.48 -9.73 9.90
CA ASN A 185 15.17 -10.74 10.91
C ASN A 185 14.12 -11.71 10.38
N PHE A 186 14.34 -13.01 10.55
CA PHE A 186 13.38 -14.05 10.19
C PHE A 186 12.55 -14.45 11.42
N LYS A 187 11.23 -14.45 11.28
CA LYS A 187 10.27 -14.82 12.34
C LYS A 187 10.00 -16.32 12.29
N SER A 188 10.92 -17.10 12.88
CA SER A 188 10.87 -18.57 12.86
C SER A 188 9.64 -19.14 13.56
N ASP A 189 9.19 -18.49 14.63
CA ASP A 189 7.92 -18.73 15.35
C ASP A 189 6.68 -18.61 14.44
N LYS A 190 6.78 -17.82 13.36
CA LYS A 190 5.68 -17.58 12.43
C LYS A 190 5.69 -18.53 11.23
N ALA A 191 6.73 -19.34 11.04
CA ALA A 191 6.81 -20.32 9.96
C ALA A 191 5.84 -21.50 10.18
N LYS A 192 5.25 -22.02 9.09
CA LYS A 192 4.34 -23.20 9.11
C LYS A 192 5.09 -24.51 9.36
N SER A 193 6.39 -24.55 9.08
CA SER A 193 7.28 -25.68 9.33
C SER A 193 8.56 -25.15 9.98
N PRO A 194 9.05 -25.77 11.06
CA PRO A 194 10.25 -25.32 11.77
C PRO A 194 11.56 -25.50 10.99
N ALA A 195 11.54 -26.04 9.76
CA ALA A 195 12.75 -26.58 9.14
C ALA A 195 13.37 -25.77 7.99
N SER A 196 12.78 -24.69 7.47
CA SER A 196 13.48 -23.90 6.44
C SER A 196 13.02 -22.45 6.32
N ARG A 197 13.98 -21.52 6.36
CA ARG A 197 13.78 -20.14 5.90
C ARG A 197 13.23 -20.20 4.47
N PRO A 198 12.12 -19.49 4.17
CA PRO A 198 11.56 -19.50 2.83
C PRO A 198 12.57 -18.94 1.82
N ALA A 199 12.62 -19.53 0.62
CA ALA A 199 13.34 -18.94 -0.48
C ALA A 199 12.71 -17.58 -0.82
N VAL A 200 13.55 -16.55 -0.92
CA VAL A 200 13.13 -15.17 -1.19
C VAL A 200 13.87 -14.66 -2.42
N ILE A 201 13.14 -13.99 -3.31
CA ILE A 201 13.75 -13.31 -4.43
C ILE A 201 14.28 -11.97 -3.91
N GLN A 202 15.59 -11.81 -3.91
CA GLN A 202 16.22 -10.55 -3.53
C GLN A 202 16.10 -9.55 -4.69
N VAL A 203 15.68 -8.33 -4.37
CA VAL A 203 15.51 -7.26 -5.35
C VAL A 203 16.46 -6.14 -5.00
N GLY A 204 17.39 -5.83 -5.91
CA GLY A 204 18.30 -4.70 -5.76
C GLY A 204 17.57 -3.38 -5.91
N ASN A 205 18.22 -2.29 -5.50
CA ASN A 205 17.70 -0.93 -5.73
C ASN A 205 18.51 -0.25 -6.82
N TRP A 206 17.85 0.42 -7.75
CA TRP A 206 18.58 1.23 -8.73
C TRP A 206 19.27 2.40 -8.03
N SER A 207 20.56 2.62 -8.34
CA SER A 207 21.23 3.88 -8.01
C SER A 207 20.56 5.02 -8.73
N CYS A 208 20.81 6.24 -8.27
CA CYS A 208 20.32 7.41 -8.96
C CYS A 208 20.92 7.48 -10.36
N TRP A 209 20.14 8.00 -11.30
CA TRP A 209 20.64 8.32 -12.62
C TRP A 209 21.79 9.31 -12.49
N SER A 210 22.84 9.12 -13.29
CA SER A 210 23.88 10.13 -13.48
C SER A 210 23.27 11.42 -14.06
N ALA A 211 24.04 12.51 -13.96
CA ALA A 211 23.78 13.66 -14.82
C ALA A 211 23.75 13.22 -16.30
N TRP A 212 22.97 13.93 -17.10
CA TRP A 212 23.01 13.80 -18.56
C TRP A 212 24.41 14.12 -19.07
N SER A 213 24.90 13.35 -20.04
CA SER A 213 26.11 13.67 -20.78
C SER A 213 25.95 14.95 -21.61
N SER A 214 27.09 15.52 -22.04
CA SER A 214 27.08 16.58 -23.04
C SER A 214 26.42 16.09 -24.33
N CYS A 215 25.67 16.98 -24.98
CA CYS A 215 25.02 16.64 -26.24
C CYS A 215 26.08 16.31 -27.31
N SER A 216 25.97 15.13 -27.90
CA SER A 216 26.82 14.68 -29.00
C SER A 216 25.95 14.03 -30.06
N GLY A 217 26.00 14.53 -31.29
CA GLY A 217 25.17 14.02 -32.39
C GLY A 217 23.66 14.16 -32.14
N GLY A 218 23.23 15.19 -31.40
CA GLY A 218 21.82 15.40 -31.04
C GLY A 218 21.27 14.44 -29.99
N LYS A 219 22.15 13.63 -29.38
CA LYS A 219 21.80 12.66 -28.35
C LYS A 219 22.51 12.98 -27.05
N ARG A 220 21.87 12.63 -25.95
CA ARG A 220 22.47 12.62 -24.61
C ARG A 220 22.14 11.31 -23.93
N THR A 221 23.01 10.88 -23.04
CA THR A 221 22.90 9.62 -22.34
C THR A 221 23.08 9.81 -20.84
N ARG A 222 22.46 8.94 -20.06
CA ARG A 222 22.67 8.82 -18.62
C ARG A 222 22.68 7.35 -18.24
N SER A 223 23.33 7.04 -17.13
CA SER A 223 23.48 5.67 -16.64
C SER A 223 23.11 5.55 -15.16
N ARG A 224 22.77 4.34 -14.74
CA ARG A 224 22.56 3.96 -13.35
C ARG A 224 23.08 2.55 -13.11
N ARG A 225 23.36 2.21 -11.86
CA ARG A 225 23.88 0.90 -11.44
C ARG A 225 22.88 0.21 -10.51
N CYS A 226 22.82 -1.11 -10.54
CA CYS A 226 22.01 -1.84 -9.58
C CYS A 226 22.76 -1.95 -8.25
N ASN A 227 22.24 -1.32 -7.21
CA ASN A 227 22.74 -1.45 -5.84
C ASN A 227 22.19 -2.76 -5.23
N MET A 228 23.10 -3.64 -4.84
CA MET A 228 22.83 -4.95 -4.20
C MET A 228 23.45 -5.04 -2.81
N ASP A 229 23.78 -3.90 -2.18
CA ASP A 229 24.47 -3.84 -0.89
C ASP A 229 23.76 -4.70 0.17
N GLY A 230 24.48 -5.69 0.70
CA GLY A 230 23.96 -6.60 1.72
C GLY A 230 22.98 -7.66 1.20
N LEU A 231 22.88 -7.87 -0.11
CA LEU A 231 22.07 -8.90 -0.74
C LEU A 231 22.92 -9.88 -1.54
N THR A 232 22.56 -11.17 -1.50
CA THR A 232 23.12 -12.21 -2.37
C THR A 232 22.14 -12.49 -3.52
N ASP A 233 22.64 -12.64 -4.74
CA ASP A 233 21.86 -12.97 -5.94
C ASP A 233 20.68 -12.01 -6.23
N ALA A 234 20.82 -10.74 -5.87
CA ALA A 234 19.83 -9.72 -6.18
C ALA A 234 19.90 -9.27 -7.64
N SER A 235 18.78 -8.79 -8.17
CA SER A 235 18.74 -8.16 -9.50
C SER A 235 17.82 -6.93 -9.51
N CYS A 236 18.06 -6.03 -10.45
CA CYS A 236 17.19 -4.89 -10.72
C CYS A 236 16.53 -5.07 -12.08
N ARG A 237 15.22 -4.79 -12.17
CA ARG A 237 14.48 -4.81 -13.44
C ARG A 237 14.50 -3.44 -14.12
N GLY A 238 14.73 -3.42 -15.43
CA GLY A 238 14.79 -2.22 -16.27
C GLY A 238 16.19 -1.89 -16.77
N ASP A 239 16.31 -0.80 -17.52
CA ASP A 239 17.55 -0.49 -18.24
C ASP A 239 18.61 0.19 -17.36
N THR A 240 19.88 -0.10 -17.65
CA THR A 240 21.05 0.54 -17.03
C THR A 240 21.38 1.89 -17.66
N THR A 241 20.90 2.14 -18.87
CA THR A 241 21.20 3.33 -19.68
C THR A 241 19.92 3.91 -20.25
N SER A 242 19.87 5.24 -20.38
CA SER A 242 18.78 5.97 -21.01
C SER A 242 19.36 6.99 -21.99
N GLU A 243 18.77 7.05 -23.17
CA GLU A 243 19.09 7.99 -24.25
C GLU A 243 17.91 8.94 -24.46
N GLY A 244 18.20 10.19 -24.84
CA GLY A 244 17.20 11.16 -25.26
C GLY A 244 17.86 12.37 -25.90
#